data_AF-A0A7Y2L2L8-F1
#
_entry.id   AF-A0A7Y2L2L8-F1
#
_cell.length_a   1.000
_cell.length_b   1.000
_cell.length_c   1.000
_cell.angle_alpha   90.00
_cell.angle_beta   90.00
_cell.angle_gamma   90.00
#
_symmetry.space_group_name_H-M   'P 1'
#
loop_
_entity.id
_entity.type
_entity.pdbx_description
1 polymer ?
#
loop_
_entity_poly.entity_id
_entity_poly.type
_entity_poly.pdbx_seq_one_letter_code
_entity_poly.pdbx_strand_id
1 'polypeptide(L)'
;MHLLRTQPGGFVSDDNIADLGQTPAELVILCSGDSSLALLAQAAQQLPENYPGLRLANPMQVQNHGSVDLYFDQVLQHAKVILLSLHGGIGYWRYGIERLMQLAERGVTLILVPGDDRPDPELSALSTVAAGEGERLWHFLRQGGLHNALQLYRCL
;
A
#
# COMPACT_ATOMS: atom_id res chain seq x y z
N MET A 1 5.49 38.79 15.97
CA MET A 1 4.57 38.61 14.83
C MET A 1 4.86 37.25 14.21
N HIS A 2 3.96 36.27 14.36
CA HIS A 2 4.06 34.98 13.68
C HIS A 2 3.17 35.04 12.43
N LEU A 3 3.78 34.95 11.26
CA LEU A 3 3.08 34.85 9.98
C LEU A 3 2.58 33.42 9.80
N LEU A 4 1.29 33.21 10.06
CA LEU A 4 0.55 32.04 9.62
C LEU A 4 0.42 32.10 8.09
N ARG A 5 1.11 31.21 7.39
CA ARG A 5 0.93 31.04 5.94
C ARG A 5 -0.21 30.05 5.72
N THR A 6 -1.43 30.56 5.67
CA THR A 6 -2.59 29.82 5.16
C THR A 6 -2.46 29.76 3.63
N GLN A 7 -2.28 28.57 3.06
CA GLN A 7 -2.52 28.37 1.63
C GLN A 7 -4.04 28.18 1.42
N PRO A 8 -4.71 29.05 0.65
CA PRO A 8 -6.09 28.84 0.25
C PRO A 8 -6.15 27.71 -0.78
N GLY A 9 -7.24 26.92 -0.77
CA GLY A 9 -7.47 25.80 -1.68
C GLY A 9 -7.21 26.17 -3.13
N GLY A 10 -6.08 25.71 -3.65
CA GLY A 10 -5.76 25.70 -5.06
C GLY A 10 -6.16 24.35 -5.63
N PHE A 11 -6.90 24.35 -6.73
CA PHE A 11 -7.09 23.16 -7.55
C PHE A 11 -5.70 22.57 -7.85
N VAL A 12 -5.44 21.35 -7.37
CA VAL A 12 -4.24 20.61 -7.74
C VAL A 12 -4.44 20.24 -9.20
N SER A 13 -3.64 20.82 -10.09
CA SER A 13 -3.58 20.38 -11.49
C SER A 13 -3.33 18.88 -11.52
N ASP A 14 -4.05 18.16 -12.37
CA ASP A 14 -3.92 16.70 -12.58
C ASP A 14 -2.47 16.27 -12.93
N ASP A 15 -1.65 17.23 -13.35
CA ASP A 15 -0.23 17.09 -13.71
C ASP A 15 0.79 17.22 -12.57
N ASN A 16 0.39 17.46 -11.32
CA ASN A 16 1.38 17.53 -10.23
C ASN A 16 1.80 16.12 -9.80
N ILE A 17 3.05 15.74 -10.10
CA ILE A 17 3.64 14.47 -9.66
C ILE A 17 3.89 14.53 -8.15
N ALA A 18 3.21 13.66 -7.41
CA ALA A 18 3.40 13.50 -5.97
C ALA A 18 4.64 12.63 -5.69
N ASP A 19 5.65 13.25 -5.09
CA ASP A 19 6.80 12.55 -4.52
C ASP A 19 6.55 12.32 -3.03
N LEU A 20 6.50 11.05 -2.61
CA LEU A 20 6.31 10.67 -1.20
C LEU A 20 7.59 10.80 -0.37
N GLY A 21 8.76 11.03 -1.01
CA GLY A 21 10.05 11.14 -0.34
C GLY A 21 10.48 9.84 0.37
N GLN A 22 9.93 8.70 -0.05
CA GLN A 22 10.24 7.40 0.54
C GLN A 22 11.45 6.77 -0.16
N THR A 23 12.26 6.05 0.60
CA THR A 23 13.40 5.28 0.06
C THR A 23 13.02 3.82 -0.17
N PRO A 24 13.79 3.06 -0.98
CA PRO A 24 13.58 1.63 -1.22
C PRO A 24 13.41 0.79 0.05
N ALA A 25 12.62 -0.29 -0.05
CA ALA A 25 12.34 -1.22 1.03
C ALA A 25 11.97 -2.61 0.47
N GLU A 26 12.19 -3.66 1.27
CA GLU A 26 11.91 -5.05 0.88
C GLU A 26 10.41 -5.38 0.97
N LEU A 27 9.70 -4.79 1.94
CA LEU A 27 8.27 -4.91 2.12
C LEU A 27 7.60 -3.55 1.92
N VAL A 28 6.61 -3.50 1.04
CA VAL A 28 5.78 -2.30 0.85
C VAL A 28 4.31 -2.67 1.09
N ILE A 29 3.64 -1.89 1.93
CA ILE A 29 2.20 -2.00 2.15
C ILE A 29 1.52 -0.71 1.69
N LEU A 30 0.65 -0.84 0.70
CA LEU A 30 -0.21 0.21 0.20
C LEU A 30 -1.59 0.01 0.79
N CYS A 31 -2.07 0.94 1.61
CA CYS A 31 -3.39 0.83 2.22
C CYS A 31 -4.18 2.12 1.99
N SER A 32 -5.33 1.98 1.32
CA SER A 32 -6.24 3.10 1.03
C SER A 32 -6.99 3.60 2.27
N GLY A 33 -7.14 2.77 3.32
CA GLY A 33 -7.77 3.15 4.57
C GLY A 33 -6.79 3.81 5.54
N ASP A 34 -6.92 5.12 5.78
CA ASP A 34 -5.99 5.87 6.64
C ASP A 34 -5.92 5.34 8.08
N SER A 35 -7.03 4.87 8.64
CA SER A 35 -7.06 4.27 9.98
C SER A 35 -6.28 2.96 10.03
N SER A 36 -6.39 2.11 9.01
CA SER A 36 -5.63 0.88 8.90
C SER A 36 -4.15 1.17 8.67
N LEU A 37 -3.82 2.16 7.84
CA LEU A 37 -2.45 2.60 7.61
C LEU A 37 -1.79 3.13 8.90
N ALA A 38 -2.51 3.95 9.68
CA ALA A 38 -2.04 4.47 10.96
C ALA A 38 -1.84 3.34 11.99
N LEU A 39 -2.74 2.35 12.02
CA LEU A 39 -2.60 1.17 12.87
C LEU A 39 -1.37 0.34 12.48
N LEU A 40 -1.14 0.11 11.19
CA LEU A 40 0.04 -0.58 10.67
C LEU A 40 1.31 0.17 11.04
N ALA A 41 1.32 1.49 10.96
CA ALA A 41 2.46 2.32 11.35
C ALA A 41 2.75 2.24 12.85
N GLN A 42 1.71 2.20 13.69
CA GLN A 42 1.85 1.97 15.13
C GLN A 42 2.42 0.57 15.42
N ALA A 43 1.89 -0.46 14.76
CA ALA A 43 2.38 -1.83 14.91
C ALA A 43 3.83 -2.00 14.44
N ALA A 44 4.23 -1.27 13.39
CA ALA A 44 5.60 -1.30 12.86
C ALA A 44 6.65 -0.87 13.90
N GLN A 45 6.28 -0.02 14.86
CA GLN A 45 7.19 0.42 15.94
C GLN A 45 7.53 -0.72 16.93
N GLN A 46 6.79 -1.82 16.90
CA GLN A 46 7.02 -2.99 17.77
C GLN A 46 7.65 -4.16 17.03
N LEU A 47 8.03 -3.96 15.76
CA LEU A 47 8.75 -4.97 14.99
C LEU A 47 10.18 -5.09 15.50
N PRO A 48 10.78 -6.28 15.42
CA PRO A 48 12.16 -6.48 15.86
C PRO A 48 13.12 -5.72 14.94
N GLU A 49 14.30 -5.37 15.45
CA GLU A 49 15.30 -4.58 14.69
C GLU A 49 15.79 -5.26 13.41
N ASN A 50 15.68 -6.59 13.33
CA ASN A 50 16.06 -7.38 12.15
C ASN A 50 14.90 -7.58 11.15
N TYR A 51 13.76 -6.91 11.34
CA TYR A 51 12.65 -6.99 10.41
C TYR A 51 13.02 -6.32 9.06
N PRO A 52 12.58 -6.88 7.92
CA PRO A 52 12.88 -6.30 6.59
C PRO A 52 12.50 -4.82 6.50
N GLY A 53 13.19 -4.08 5.63
CA GLY A 53 12.84 -2.68 5.38
C GLY A 53 11.37 -2.56 4.96
N LEU A 54 10.61 -1.68 5.63
CA LEU A 54 9.15 -1.52 5.47
C LEU A 54 8.79 -0.12 4.98
N ARG A 55 7.93 -0.01 3.97
CA ARG A 55 7.22 1.24 3.63
C ARG A 55 5.72 1.07 3.71
N LEU A 56 5.09 2.10 4.26
CA LEU A 56 3.65 2.23 4.37
C LEU A 56 3.26 3.48 3.57
N ALA A 57 2.31 3.35 2.66
CA ALA A 57 1.79 4.50 1.91
C ALA A 57 0.30 4.34 1.61
N ASN A 58 -0.39 5.47 1.40
CA ASN A 58 -1.74 5.44 0.86
C ASN A 58 -1.66 5.59 -0.68
N PRO A 59 -2.15 4.61 -1.47
CA PRO A 59 -2.14 4.73 -2.94
C PRO A 59 -2.92 5.97 -3.44
N MET A 60 -3.82 6.53 -2.63
CA MET A 60 -4.54 7.77 -2.95
C MET A 60 -3.66 9.01 -2.93
N GLN A 61 -2.44 8.92 -2.40
CA GLN A 61 -1.44 10.00 -2.51
C GLN A 61 -0.67 9.94 -3.84
N VAL A 62 -0.80 8.85 -4.60
CA VAL A 62 -0.11 8.61 -5.88
C VAL A 62 -1.11 8.15 -6.95
N GLN A 63 -2.08 9.01 -7.30
CA GLN A 63 -3.17 8.64 -8.21
C GLN A 63 -2.85 8.83 -9.70
N ASN A 64 -2.20 9.94 -10.07
CA ASN A 64 -1.86 10.18 -11.47
C ASN A 64 -0.69 9.28 -11.91
N HIS A 65 -0.60 9.03 -13.22
CA HIS A 65 0.37 8.09 -13.77
C HIS A 65 1.82 8.49 -13.45
N GLY A 66 2.13 9.79 -13.51
CA GLY A 66 3.47 10.27 -13.18
C GLY A 66 3.88 10.01 -11.72
N SER A 67 2.96 10.14 -10.77
CA SER A 67 3.20 9.82 -9.36
C SER A 67 3.39 8.32 -9.14
N VAL A 68 2.58 7.51 -9.81
CA VAL A 68 2.72 6.04 -9.78
C VAL A 68 4.08 5.64 -10.34
N ASP A 69 4.47 6.18 -11.49
CA ASP A 69 5.74 5.86 -12.13
C ASP A 69 6.93 6.29 -11.28
N LEU A 70 6.89 7.50 -10.70
CA LEU A 70 7.93 7.97 -9.81
C LEU A 70 8.07 7.05 -8.59
N TYR A 71 6.97 6.72 -7.93
CA TYR A 71 6.99 5.85 -6.76
C TYR A 71 7.38 4.41 -7.12
N PHE A 72 7.00 3.95 -8.31
CA PHE A 72 7.41 2.67 -8.85
C PHE A 72 8.93 2.60 -8.99
N ASP A 73 9.51 3.59 -9.66
CA ASP A 73 10.94 3.66 -9.93
C ASP A 73 11.76 3.89 -8.66
N GLN A 74 11.26 4.69 -7.72
CA GLN A 74 12.01 4.97 -6.49
C GLN A 74 11.89 3.89 -5.42
N VAL A 75 10.76 3.19 -5.35
CA VAL A 75 10.43 2.33 -4.20
C VAL A 75 9.95 0.95 -4.63
N LEU A 76 8.87 0.86 -5.41
CA LEU A 76 8.19 -0.42 -5.62
C LEU A 76 9.04 -1.43 -6.39
N GLN A 77 9.86 -0.99 -7.35
CA GLN A 77 10.71 -1.90 -8.14
C GLN A 77 11.78 -2.62 -7.31
N HIS A 78 12.06 -2.15 -6.10
CA HIS A 78 13.03 -2.74 -5.19
C HIS A 78 12.39 -3.68 -4.16
N ALA A 79 11.05 -3.72 -4.10
CA ALA A 79 10.33 -4.55 -3.15
C ALA A 79 10.40 -6.03 -3.53
N LYS A 80 10.41 -6.89 -2.51
CA LYS A 80 10.26 -8.34 -2.64
C LYS A 80 8.82 -8.77 -2.38
N VAL A 81 8.12 -8.05 -1.50
CA VAL A 81 6.73 -8.28 -1.16
C VAL A 81 5.97 -6.96 -1.21
N ILE A 82 4.83 -6.95 -1.90
CA ILE A 82 3.92 -5.82 -1.96
C ILE A 82 2.53 -6.27 -1.57
N LEU A 83 1.98 -5.66 -0.51
CA LEU A 83 0.58 -5.82 -0.11
C LEU A 83 -0.19 -4.56 -0.48
N LEU A 84 -1.24 -4.68 -1.29
CA LEU A 84 -2.17 -3.59 -1.59
C LEU A 84 -3.55 -3.91 -1.01
N SER A 85 -4.02 -3.02 -0.13
CA SER A 85 -5.39 -2.97 0.38
C SER A 85 -6.13 -1.78 -0.24
N LEU A 86 -7.06 -2.09 -1.15
CA LEU A 86 -7.73 -1.09 -1.98
C LEU A 86 -9.25 -1.07 -1.78
N HIS A 87 -9.80 0.07 -1.40
CA HIS A 87 -11.24 0.34 -1.41
C HIS A 87 -11.71 0.67 -2.82
N GLY A 88 -12.87 0.17 -3.22
CA GLY A 88 -13.48 0.47 -4.52
C GLY A 88 -12.97 -0.38 -5.70
N GLY A 89 -12.12 -1.37 -5.43
CA GLY A 89 -11.65 -2.36 -6.42
C GLY A 89 -10.68 -1.81 -7.45
N ILE A 90 -10.37 -2.62 -8.47
CA ILE A 90 -9.31 -2.38 -9.46
C ILE A 90 -9.42 -1.01 -10.14
N GLY A 91 -10.65 -0.56 -10.44
CA GLY A 91 -10.89 0.70 -11.15
C GLY A 91 -10.37 1.95 -10.42
N TYR A 92 -10.21 1.89 -9.11
CA TYR A 92 -9.82 3.05 -8.30
C TYR A 92 -8.32 3.37 -8.36
N TRP A 93 -7.49 2.39 -8.73
CA TRP A 93 -6.04 2.56 -8.89
C TRP A 93 -5.48 1.66 -9.99
N ARG A 94 -6.19 1.61 -11.13
CA ARG A 94 -5.95 0.65 -12.22
C ARG A 94 -4.51 0.67 -12.73
N TYR A 95 -4.01 1.85 -13.08
CA TYR A 95 -2.65 1.99 -13.62
C TYR A 95 -1.59 1.48 -12.64
N GLY A 96 -1.75 1.79 -11.35
CA GLY A 96 -0.85 1.26 -10.32
C GLY A 96 -0.91 -0.25 -10.19
N ILE A 97 -2.09 -0.87 -10.27
CA ILE A 97 -2.23 -2.34 -10.30
C ILE A 97 -1.54 -2.93 -11.52
N GLU A 98 -1.71 -2.35 -12.72
CA GLU A 98 -1.02 -2.80 -13.93
C GLU A 98 0.51 -2.77 -13.75
N ARG A 99 1.04 -1.71 -13.12
CA ARG A 99 2.47 -1.62 -12.78
C ARG A 99 2.89 -2.69 -11.76
N LEU A 100 2.09 -2.92 -10.72
CA LEU A 100 2.36 -3.98 -9.74
C LEU A 100 2.37 -5.38 -10.38
N MET A 101 1.49 -5.65 -11.33
CA MET A 101 1.49 -6.92 -12.08
C MET A 101 2.79 -7.11 -12.87
N GLN A 102 3.36 -6.05 -13.44
CA GLN A 102 4.67 -6.13 -14.11
C GLN A 102 5.81 -6.50 -13.15
N LEU A 103 5.70 -6.15 -11.86
CA LEU A 103 6.64 -6.59 -10.84
C LEU A 103 6.41 -8.05 -10.44
N ALA A 104 5.15 -8.48 -10.37
CA ALA A 104 4.80 -9.88 -10.14
C ALA A 104 5.42 -10.80 -11.20
N GLU A 105 5.37 -10.40 -12.48
CA GLU A 105 6.04 -11.11 -13.58
C GLU A 105 7.57 -11.23 -13.40
N ARG A 106 8.18 -10.30 -12.64
CA ARG A 106 9.61 -10.30 -12.30
C ARG A 106 9.92 -11.06 -11.01
N GLY A 107 8.92 -11.68 -10.38
CA GLY A 107 9.09 -12.51 -9.18
C GLY A 107 8.84 -11.79 -7.85
N VAL A 108 8.29 -10.56 -7.87
CA VAL A 108 7.82 -9.89 -6.64
C VAL A 108 6.56 -10.59 -6.15
N THR A 109 6.48 -10.86 -4.85
CA THR A 109 5.26 -11.41 -4.24
C THR A 109 4.21 -10.30 -4.14
N LEU A 110 3.12 -10.44 -4.88
CA LEU A 110 2.04 -9.47 -4.94
C LEU A 110 0.80 -10.01 -4.22
N ILE A 111 0.32 -9.25 -3.23
CA ILE A 111 -0.83 -9.59 -2.40
C ILE A 111 -1.85 -8.46 -2.54
N LEU A 112 -2.95 -8.71 -3.24
CA LEU A 112 -4.00 -7.73 -3.43
C LEU A 112 -5.24 -8.16 -2.65
N VAL A 113 -5.70 -7.31 -1.74
CA VAL A 113 -6.85 -7.57 -0.87
C VAL A 113 -7.81 -6.39 -0.88
N PRO A 114 -9.13 -6.64 -0.74
CA PRO A 114 -10.09 -5.54 -0.63
C PRO A 114 -9.83 -4.72 0.65
N GLY A 115 -10.07 -3.42 0.54
CA GLY A 115 -10.01 -2.51 1.70
C GLY A 115 -11.26 -2.56 2.58
N ASP A 116 -12.37 -3.10 2.05
CA ASP A 116 -13.65 -3.15 2.73
C ASP A 116 -14.00 -4.56 3.27
N ASP A 117 -15.21 -4.71 3.81
CA ASP A 117 -15.69 -5.95 4.43
C ASP A 117 -16.11 -7.03 3.44
N ARG A 118 -16.15 -6.73 2.13
CA ARG A 118 -16.62 -7.64 1.09
C ARG A 118 -15.44 -8.26 0.36
N PRO A 119 -15.50 -9.57 0.03
CA PRO A 119 -14.49 -10.17 -0.82
C PRO A 119 -14.53 -9.54 -2.21
N ASP A 120 -13.35 -9.35 -2.80
CA ASP A 120 -13.17 -8.91 -4.18
C ASP A 120 -12.41 -10.02 -4.94
N PRO A 121 -13.12 -10.91 -5.64
CA PRO A 121 -12.50 -12.01 -6.38
C PRO A 121 -11.64 -11.54 -7.54
N GLU A 122 -11.97 -10.41 -8.17
CA GLU A 122 -11.18 -9.87 -9.28
C GLU A 122 -9.82 -9.41 -8.79
N LEU A 123 -9.80 -8.67 -7.68
CA LEU A 123 -8.56 -8.22 -7.05
C LEU A 123 -7.74 -9.41 -6.53
N SER A 124 -8.40 -10.36 -5.86
CA SER A 124 -7.74 -11.54 -5.30
C SER A 124 -7.11 -12.43 -6.39
N ALA A 125 -7.74 -12.54 -7.56
CA ALA A 125 -7.24 -13.33 -8.69
C ALA A 125 -5.94 -12.79 -9.31
N LEU A 126 -5.59 -11.53 -9.04
CA LEU A 126 -4.34 -10.91 -9.50
C LEU A 126 -3.17 -11.10 -8.51
N SER A 127 -3.42 -11.67 -7.33
CA SER A 127 -2.37 -11.97 -6.36
C SER A 127 -1.51 -13.15 -6.80
N THR A 128 -0.23 -13.15 -6.41
CA THR A 128 0.71 -14.27 -6.67
C THR A 128 0.72 -15.31 -5.56
N VAL A 129 0.08 -15.03 -4.42
CA VAL A 129 0.00 -15.93 -3.25
C VAL A 129 -1.21 -16.85 -3.34
N ALA A 130 -1.23 -17.91 -2.53
CA ALA A 130 -2.42 -18.76 -2.43
C ALA A 130 -3.61 -17.97 -1.87
N ALA A 131 -4.82 -18.25 -2.34
CA ALA A 131 -6.04 -17.53 -1.93
C ALA A 131 -6.22 -17.48 -0.40
N GLY A 132 -5.90 -18.58 0.30
CA GLY A 132 -5.99 -18.64 1.76
C GLY A 132 -4.98 -17.75 2.50
N GLU A 133 -3.81 -17.48 1.90
CA GLU A 133 -2.83 -16.55 2.48
C GLU A 133 -3.30 -15.10 2.34
N GLY A 134 -3.79 -14.73 1.15
CA GLY A 134 -4.41 -13.42 0.90
C GLY A 134 -5.62 -13.17 1.80
N GLU A 135 -6.52 -14.15 1.93
CA GLU A 135 -7.72 -14.06 2.78
C GLU A 135 -7.36 -13.89 4.26
N ARG A 136 -6.33 -14.60 4.74
CA ARG A 136 -5.84 -14.44 6.12
C ARG A 136 -5.33 -13.03 6.39
N LEU A 137 -4.54 -12.47 5.48
CA LEU A 137 -4.01 -11.11 5.60
C LEU A 137 -5.14 -10.07 5.54
N TRP A 138 -6.10 -10.26 4.63
CA TRP A 138 -7.31 -9.44 4.56
C TRP A 138 -8.08 -9.44 5.89
N HIS A 139 -8.25 -10.62 6.51
CA HIS A 139 -8.93 -10.72 7.79
C HIS A 139 -8.23 -9.95 8.92
N PHE A 140 -6.90 -9.94 8.96
CA PHE A 140 -6.18 -9.13 9.95
C PHE A 140 -6.41 -7.63 9.76
N LEU A 141 -6.41 -7.15 8.51
CA LEU A 141 -6.71 -5.75 8.20
C LEU A 141 -8.16 -5.39 8.56
N ARG A 142 -9.11 -6.24 8.17
CA ARG A 142 -10.55 -6.01 8.39
C ARG A 142 -10.92 -5.97 9.88
N GLN A 143 -10.38 -6.90 10.67
CA GLN A 143 -10.65 -6.94 12.11
C GLN A 143 -9.98 -5.78 12.86
N GLY A 144 -8.90 -5.23 12.30
CA GLY A 144 -8.13 -4.16 12.91
C GLY A 144 -7.56 -4.53 14.28
N GLY A 145 -7.09 -3.52 15.02
CA GLY A 145 -6.44 -3.71 16.31
C GLY A 145 -4.97 -4.10 16.22
N LEU A 146 -4.20 -3.69 17.23
CA LEU A 146 -2.73 -3.81 17.25
C LEU A 146 -2.27 -5.27 17.16
N HIS A 147 -2.95 -6.19 17.84
CA HIS A 147 -2.61 -7.61 17.79
C HIS A 147 -2.68 -8.16 16.37
N ASN A 148 -3.77 -7.88 15.64
CA ASN A 148 -3.95 -8.37 14.28
C ASN A 148 -2.93 -7.74 13.31
N ALA A 149 -2.62 -6.46 13.47
CA ALA A 149 -1.56 -5.80 12.69
C ALA A 149 -0.18 -6.46 12.92
N LEU A 150 0.14 -6.86 14.15
CA LEU A 150 1.38 -7.60 14.44
C LEU A 150 1.37 -9.02 13.86
N GLN A 151 0.22 -9.70 13.88
CA GLN A 151 0.09 -11.01 13.24
C GLN A 151 0.21 -10.94 11.72
N LEU A 152 -0.28 -9.85 11.11
CA LEU A 152 -0.09 -9.57 9.68
C LEU A 152 1.40 -9.50 9.34
N TYR A 153 2.19 -8.73 10.09
CA TYR A 153 3.64 -8.65 9.87
C TYR A 153 4.37 -9.98 10.09
N ARG A 154 3.88 -10.85 10.99
CA ARG A 154 4.49 -12.17 11.19
C ARG A 154 4.22 -13.16 10.06
N CYS A 155 3.20 -12.90 9.24
CA CYS A 155 2.85 -13.73 8.10
C CYS A 155 3.52 -13.26 6.80
N LEU A 156 4.09 -12.06 6.79
CA LEU A 156 4.84 -11.47 5.69
C LEU A 156 6.35 -11.76 5.86
#